data_AF-Q07XH3-F1
#
_entry.id   AF-Q07XH3-F1
#
_cell.length_a   1.000
_cell.length_b   1.000
_cell.length_c   1.000
_cell.angle_alpha   90.00
_cell.angle_beta   90.00
_cell.angle_gamma   90.00
#
_symmetry.space_group_name_H-M   'P 1'
#
loop_
_entity.id
_entity.type
_entity.pdbx_description
1 polymer ?
#
loop_
_entity_poly.entity_id
_entity_poly.type
_entity_poly.pdbx_seq_one_letter_code
_entity_poly.pdbx_strand_id
1 'polypeptide(L)'
;MIADFLAERGLTLSEEKTHITHINNGFDFLGFNHRKYKGKLLIKPSKSNTLLFLSNLRELIKKHATIPVNDLIKLINPKLRGWANYYRHCVAKQVFGYVGHKLFYSLWHWAVRRHPTKSKTWVALKYFINRKGQWQFHGWQKVKDMDCQFNLFQIAKVPIERHVKIRSAAIPFDPQYQEYLARRKSKRQARNAWNEPALTAL
;
A
#
# COMPACT_ATOMS: atom_id res chain seq x y z
N MET A 1 -33.61 -1.15 -19.46
CA MET A 1 -32.15 -0.92 -19.33
C MET A 1 -31.81 -0.47 -17.91
N ILE A 2 -30.53 -0.47 -17.51
CA ILE A 2 -30.11 0.06 -16.19
C ILE A 2 -30.50 1.54 -16.03
N ALA A 3 -30.47 2.32 -17.12
CA ALA A 3 -30.90 3.71 -17.11
C ALA A 3 -32.36 3.86 -16.67
N ASP A 4 -33.28 3.08 -17.25
CA ASP A 4 -34.71 3.12 -16.89
C ASP A 4 -34.94 2.74 -15.43
N PHE A 5 -34.22 1.71 -14.94
CA PHE A 5 -34.29 1.28 -13.53
C PHE A 5 -33.86 2.39 -12.54
N LEU A 6 -32.85 3.19 -12.91
CA LEU A 6 -32.39 4.32 -12.09
C LEU A 6 -33.34 5.53 -12.21
N ALA A 7 -33.92 5.76 -13.39
CA ALA A 7 -34.81 6.88 -13.65
C ALA A 7 -36.07 6.83 -12.78
N GLU A 8 -36.67 5.65 -12.58
CA GLU A 8 -37.78 5.44 -11.63
C GLU A 8 -37.46 5.89 -10.19
N ARG A 9 -36.17 5.94 -9.83
CA ARG A 9 -35.67 6.32 -8.50
C ARG A 9 -35.07 7.73 -8.48
N GLY A 10 -35.26 8.50 -9.54
CA GLY A 10 -34.75 9.88 -9.66
C GLY A 10 -33.24 9.97 -9.87
N LEU A 11 -32.58 8.92 -10.36
CA LEU A 11 -31.14 8.90 -10.64
C LEU A 11 -30.87 8.80 -12.15
N THR A 12 -29.85 9.51 -12.61
CA THR A 12 -29.38 9.47 -14.01
C THR A 12 -27.90 9.10 -14.09
N LEU A 13 -27.50 8.49 -15.20
CA LEU A 13 -26.10 8.18 -15.45
C LEU A 13 -25.36 9.45 -15.90
N SER A 14 -24.16 9.66 -15.39
CA SER A 14 -23.28 10.72 -15.89
C SER A 14 -22.64 10.27 -17.20
N GLU A 15 -22.98 10.95 -18.30
CA GLU A 15 -22.45 10.64 -19.64
C GLU A 15 -20.91 10.76 -19.68
N GLU A 16 -20.34 11.74 -18.99
CA GLU A 16 -18.89 11.94 -18.91
C GLU A 16 -18.16 10.73 -18.29
N LYS A 17 -18.74 10.11 -17.26
CA LYS A 17 -18.13 9.00 -16.52
C LYS A 17 -18.45 7.64 -17.13
N THR A 18 -19.54 7.56 -17.89
CA THR A 18 -20.08 6.29 -18.40
C THR A 18 -19.55 6.05 -19.81
N HIS A 19 -18.72 5.03 -19.97
CA HIS A 19 -18.22 4.63 -21.28
C HIS A 19 -18.08 3.10 -21.37
N ILE A 20 -18.29 2.57 -22.57
CA ILE A 20 -18.04 1.16 -22.87
C ILE A 20 -16.65 1.05 -23.45
N THR A 21 -15.81 0.20 -22.86
CA THR A 21 -14.43 -0.01 -23.30
C THR A 21 -14.11 -1.49 -23.44
N HIS A 22 -13.29 -1.82 -24.42
CA HIS A 22 -12.81 -3.18 -24.62
C HIS A 22 -11.81 -3.56 -23.52
N ILE A 23 -11.83 -4.81 -23.04
CA ILE A 23 -10.96 -5.27 -21.95
C ILE A 23 -9.46 -5.18 -22.27
N ASN A 24 -9.08 -5.12 -23.55
CA ASN A 24 -7.69 -4.90 -23.98
C ASN A 24 -7.21 -3.46 -23.77
N ASN A 25 -8.13 -2.49 -23.77
CA ASN A 25 -7.86 -1.09 -23.42
C ASN A 25 -7.88 -0.94 -21.90
N GLY A 26 -8.83 -1.64 -21.27
CA GLY A 26 -9.00 -1.70 -19.83
C GLY A 26 -9.76 -0.51 -19.26
N PHE A 27 -10.04 -0.58 -17.96
CA PHE A 27 -10.73 0.48 -17.22
C PHE A 27 -10.28 0.52 -15.76
N ASP A 28 -10.47 1.66 -15.12
CA ASP A 28 -10.17 1.85 -13.71
C ASP A 28 -11.44 1.64 -12.87
N PHE A 29 -11.33 0.84 -11.81
CA PHE A 29 -12.40 0.60 -10.85
C PHE A 29 -11.81 0.42 -9.44
N LEU A 30 -12.31 1.19 -8.46
CA LEU A 30 -11.83 1.18 -7.06
C LEU A 30 -10.29 1.36 -6.93
N GLY A 31 -9.69 2.14 -7.83
CA GLY A 31 -8.24 2.36 -7.86
C GLY A 31 -7.44 1.19 -8.44
N PHE A 32 -8.09 0.25 -9.13
CA PHE A 32 -7.45 -0.84 -9.86
C PHE A 32 -7.70 -0.70 -11.35
N ASN A 33 -6.65 -0.87 -12.15
CA ASN A 33 -6.76 -0.98 -13.60
C ASN A 33 -6.97 -2.44 -14.00
N HIS A 34 -8.09 -2.72 -14.64
CA HIS A 34 -8.45 -4.03 -15.17
C HIS A 34 -8.14 -4.04 -16.67
N ARG A 35 -7.14 -4.81 -17.09
CA ARG A 35 -6.74 -4.87 -18.50
C ARG A 35 -6.23 -6.26 -18.90
N LYS A 36 -6.65 -6.72 -20.07
CA LYS A 36 -6.18 -7.96 -20.70
C LYS A 36 -5.00 -7.63 -21.63
N TYR A 37 -3.87 -8.27 -21.37
CA TYR A 37 -2.65 -8.15 -22.15
C TYR A 37 -2.39 -9.47 -22.85
N LYS A 38 -2.45 -9.51 -24.20
CA LYS A 38 -2.18 -10.71 -24.99
C LYS A 38 -2.87 -11.97 -24.43
N GLY A 39 -4.18 -11.87 -24.15
CA GLY A 39 -4.95 -13.00 -23.59
C GLY A 39 -4.98 -13.08 -22.05
N LYS A 40 -4.08 -12.40 -21.32
CA LYS A 40 -3.96 -12.50 -19.86
C LYS A 40 -4.47 -11.27 -19.12
N LEU A 41 -5.43 -11.44 -18.22
CA LEU A 41 -5.92 -10.36 -17.35
C LEU A 41 -4.89 -10.04 -16.26
N LEU A 42 -4.44 -8.79 -16.20
CA LEU A 42 -3.59 -8.28 -15.12
C LEU A 42 -4.30 -7.11 -14.44
N ILE A 43 -4.68 -7.31 -13.18
CA ILE A 43 -5.23 -6.26 -12.34
C ILE A 43 -4.07 -5.58 -11.62
N LYS A 44 -3.87 -4.30 -11.88
CA LYS A 44 -2.78 -3.48 -11.32
C LYS A 44 -3.35 -2.30 -10.55
N PRO A 45 -2.60 -1.67 -9.62
CA PRO A 45 -2.97 -0.35 -9.12
C PRO A 45 -3.13 0.62 -10.29
N SER A 46 -4.17 1.45 -10.28
CA SER A 46 -4.37 2.42 -11.36
C SER A 46 -3.25 3.46 -11.39
N LYS A 47 -2.92 3.94 -12.59
CA LYS A 47 -1.87 4.96 -12.77
C LYS A 47 -2.26 6.25 -12.03
N SER A 48 -3.51 6.67 -12.18
CA SER A 48 -4.10 7.84 -11.53
C SER A 48 -3.93 7.78 -10.01
N ASN A 49 -4.34 6.69 -9.36
CA ASN A 49 -4.25 6.57 -7.91
C ASN A 49 -2.80 6.43 -7.40
N THR A 50 -1.94 5.77 -8.18
CA THR A 50 -0.50 5.69 -7.85
C THR A 50 0.15 7.08 -7.88
N LEU A 51 -0.16 7.89 -8.89
CA LEU A 51 0.37 9.25 -8.99
C LEU A 51 -0.19 10.17 -7.91
N LEU A 52 -1.48 10.07 -7.61
CA LEU A 52 -2.12 10.80 -6.51
C LEU A 52 -1.44 10.47 -5.17
N PHE A 53 -1.24 9.18 -4.88
CA PHE A 53 -0.55 8.74 -3.66
C PHE A 53 0.88 9.32 -3.56
N LEU A 54 1.62 9.32 -4.68
CA LEU A 54 2.96 9.92 -4.73
C LEU A 54 2.94 11.45 -4.60
N SER A 55 1.92 12.14 -5.11
CA SER A 55 1.76 13.59 -4.91
C SER A 55 1.55 13.90 -3.44
N ASN A 56 0.60 13.19 -2.81
CA ASN A 56 0.28 13.36 -1.39
C ASN A 56 1.50 13.09 -0.49
N LEU A 57 2.30 12.06 -0.82
CA LEU A 57 3.56 11.80 -0.10
C LEU A 57 4.58 12.93 -0.30
N ARG A 58 4.73 13.44 -1.51
CA ARG A 58 5.65 14.55 -1.79
C ARG A 58 5.22 15.82 -1.08
N GLU A 59 3.94 16.15 -1.09
CA GLU A 59 3.37 17.29 -0.37
C GLU A 59 3.58 17.15 1.14
N LEU A 60 3.36 15.96 1.70
CA LEU A 60 3.64 15.69 3.11
C LEU A 60 5.12 15.93 3.45
N ILE A 61 6.04 15.40 2.65
CA ILE A 61 7.49 15.59 2.86
C ILE A 61 7.87 17.07 2.75
N LYS A 62 7.30 17.80 1.77
CA LYS A 62 7.54 19.24 1.59
C LYS A 62 7.01 20.07 2.76
N LYS A 63 5.78 19.79 3.20
CA LYS A 63 5.14 20.45 4.35
C LYS A 63 5.97 20.30 5.63
N HIS A 64 6.61 19.13 5.79
CA HIS A 64 7.42 18.79 6.94
C HIS A 64 8.93 18.90 6.65
N ALA A 65 9.37 20.04 6.10
CA ALA A 65 10.75 20.27 5.71
C ALA A 65 11.74 20.21 6.91
N THR A 66 11.37 20.73 8.08
CA THR A 66 12.29 20.93 9.21
C THR A 66 12.16 19.89 10.33
N ILE A 67 11.11 19.06 10.30
CA ILE A 67 10.80 18.14 11.40
C ILE A 67 11.90 17.10 11.67
N PRO A 68 12.00 16.54 12.87
CA PRO A 68 12.90 15.44 13.14
C PRO A 68 12.66 14.24 12.22
N VAL A 69 13.73 13.55 11.85
CA VAL A 69 13.71 12.40 10.92
C VAL A 69 12.76 11.31 11.40
N ASN A 70 12.79 11.04 12.70
CA ASN A 70 11.99 10.01 13.34
C ASN A 70 10.50 10.30 13.19
N ASP A 71 10.10 11.57 13.36
CA ASP A 71 8.70 11.97 13.24
C ASP A 71 8.24 11.95 11.78
N LEU A 72 9.12 12.31 10.84
CA LEU A 72 8.83 12.12 9.41
C LEU A 72 8.58 10.65 9.06
N ILE A 73 9.40 9.74 9.59
CA ILE A 73 9.23 8.30 9.41
C ILE A 73 7.91 7.82 10.04
N LYS A 74 7.57 8.29 11.25
CA LYS A 74 6.30 7.98 11.92
C LYS A 74 5.09 8.43 11.11
N LEU A 75 5.16 9.57 10.41
CA LEU A 75 4.09 10.08 9.56
C LEU A 75 3.95 9.31 8.25
N ILE A 76 5.07 8.92 7.62
CA ILE A 76 5.07 8.26 6.32
C ILE A 76 4.70 6.76 6.43
N ASN A 77 5.19 6.07 7.46
CA ASN A 77 5.05 4.62 7.58
C ASN A 77 3.59 4.11 7.55
N PRO A 78 2.64 4.69 8.31
CA PRO A 78 1.24 4.25 8.28
C PRO A 78 0.62 4.39 6.88
N LYS A 79 0.92 5.49 6.17
CA LYS A 79 0.41 5.73 4.81
C LYS A 79 0.95 4.70 3.82
N LEU A 80 2.24 4.39 3.88
CA LEU A 80 2.85 3.34 3.05
C LEU A 80 2.29 1.96 3.35
N ARG A 81 2.17 1.60 4.64
CA ARG A 81 1.64 0.31 5.07
C ARG A 81 0.19 0.13 4.61
N GLY A 82 -0.66 1.13 4.84
CA GLY A 82 -2.06 1.10 4.42
C GLY A 82 -2.20 0.91 2.92
N TRP A 83 -1.49 1.72 2.13
CA TRP A 83 -1.54 1.65 0.67
C TRP A 83 -0.98 0.32 0.15
N ALA A 84 0.12 -0.17 0.72
CA ALA A 84 0.68 -1.47 0.35
C ALA A 84 -0.27 -2.61 0.71
N ASN A 85 -0.90 -2.58 1.88
CA ASN A 85 -1.85 -3.60 2.32
C ASN A 85 -3.09 -3.64 1.44
N TYR A 86 -3.58 -2.48 0.98
CA TYR A 86 -4.71 -2.43 0.05
C TYR A 86 -4.37 -3.09 -1.30
N TYR A 87 -3.17 -2.83 -1.84
CA TYR A 87 -2.76 -3.32 -3.15
C TYR A 87 -2.03 -4.66 -3.17
N ARG A 88 -1.66 -5.23 -2.00
CA ARG A 88 -0.87 -6.48 -1.94
C ARG A 88 -1.56 -7.69 -2.58
N HIS A 89 -2.85 -7.59 -2.85
CA HIS A 89 -3.65 -8.67 -3.43
C HIS A 89 -3.69 -8.66 -4.97
N CYS A 90 -3.25 -7.57 -5.62
CA CYS A 90 -3.21 -7.44 -7.07
C CYS A 90 -1.77 -7.56 -7.63
N VAL A 91 -1.59 -7.38 -8.94
CA VAL A 91 -0.27 -7.40 -9.61
C VAL A 91 0.44 -6.07 -9.33
N ALA A 92 0.91 -5.87 -8.10
CA ALA A 92 1.43 -4.57 -7.63
C ALA A 92 2.96 -4.50 -7.50
N LYS A 93 3.71 -5.61 -7.67
CA LYS A 93 5.14 -5.67 -7.31
C LYS A 93 6.00 -4.62 -8.04
N GLN A 94 5.79 -4.44 -9.34
CA GLN A 94 6.47 -3.40 -10.11
C GLN A 94 6.09 -1.98 -9.64
N VAL A 95 4.81 -1.76 -9.34
CA VAL A 95 4.31 -0.48 -8.84
C VAL A 95 4.90 -0.17 -7.45
N PHE A 96 5.01 -1.17 -6.57
CA PHE A 96 5.66 -1.02 -5.27
C PHE A 96 7.13 -0.63 -5.40
N GLY A 97 7.85 -1.22 -6.35
CA GLY A 97 9.21 -0.81 -6.70
C GLY A 97 9.28 0.65 -7.16
N TYR A 98 8.40 1.05 -8.07
CA TYR A 98 8.32 2.43 -8.56
C TYR A 98 8.02 3.43 -7.43
N VAL A 99 7.05 3.13 -6.56
CA VAL A 99 6.70 3.97 -5.41
C VAL A 99 7.86 4.10 -4.45
N GLY A 100 8.52 2.99 -4.11
CA GLY A 100 9.71 2.99 -3.25
C GLY A 100 10.84 3.85 -3.82
N HIS A 101 11.10 3.73 -5.13
CA HIS A 101 12.09 4.53 -5.84
C HIS A 101 11.76 6.03 -5.82
N LYS A 102 10.52 6.42 -6.14
CA LYS A 102 10.11 7.84 -6.12
C LYS A 102 10.12 8.43 -4.71
N LEU A 103 9.78 7.62 -3.70
CA LEU A 103 9.89 8.03 -2.31
C LEU A 103 11.35 8.25 -1.90
N PHE A 104 12.26 7.35 -2.28
CA PHE A 104 13.69 7.50 -2.03
C PHE A 104 14.22 8.84 -2.57
N TYR A 105 13.93 9.18 -3.83
CA TYR A 105 14.33 10.47 -4.41
C TYR A 105 13.76 11.66 -3.64
N SER A 106 12.50 11.57 -3.21
CA SER A 106 11.85 12.65 -2.45
C SER A 106 12.52 12.87 -1.09
N LEU A 107 12.88 11.78 -0.41
CA LEU A 107 13.60 11.83 0.87
C LEU A 107 15.06 12.24 0.70
N TRP A 108 15.71 11.85 -0.39
CA TRP A 108 17.06 12.30 -0.74
C TRP A 108 17.12 13.82 -0.90
N HIS A 109 16.20 14.39 -1.69
CA HIS A 109 16.11 15.85 -1.85
C HIS A 109 15.80 16.54 -0.51
N TRP A 110 14.91 15.97 0.29
CA TRP A 110 14.63 16.49 1.62
C TRP A 110 15.87 16.50 2.52
N ALA A 111 16.69 15.44 2.50
CA ALA A 111 17.89 15.32 3.31
C ALA A 111 19.01 16.25 2.85
N VAL A 112 19.27 16.34 1.53
CA VAL A 112 20.31 17.22 0.96
C VAL A 112 19.99 18.69 1.26
N ARG A 113 18.74 19.11 1.09
CA ARG A 113 18.31 20.49 1.36
C ARG A 113 18.59 20.92 2.81
N ARG A 114 18.56 20.00 3.78
CA ARG A 114 18.81 20.32 5.19
C ARG A 114 20.28 20.62 5.50
N HIS A 115 21.20 20.19 4.64
CA HIS A 115 22.64 20.29 4.89
C HIS A 115 23.37 20.86 3.68
N PRO A 116 23.15 22.15 3.35
CA PRO A 116 23.75 22.77 2.15
C PRO A 116 25.28 22.78 2.19
N THR A 117 25.88 22.75 3.39
CA THR A 117 27.34 22.79 3.59
C THR A 117 27.99 21.41 3.74
N LYS A 118 27.21 20.32 3.74
CA LYS A 118 27.74 18.95 3.92
C LYS A 118 27.81 18.22 2.59
N SER A 119 28.78 17.32 2.46
CA SER A 119 28.92 16.49 1.27
C SER A 119 27.75 15.53 1.12
N LYS A 120 27.43 15.16 -0.12
CA LYS A 120 26.39 14.16 -0.42
C LYS A 120 26.68 12.82 0.25
N THR A 121 27.96 12.44 0.35
CA THR A 121 28.40 11.23 1.05
C THR A 121 28.04 11.28 2.54
N TRP A 122 28.28 12.42 3.21
CA TRP A 122 27.89 12.58 4.60
C TRP A 122 26.38 12.50 4.80
N VAL A 123 25.59 13.11 3.89
CA VAL A 123 24.12 13.01 3.92
C VAL A 123 23.66 11.56 3.75
N ALA A 124 24.27 10.81 2.82
CA ALA A 124 23.97 9.39 2.63
C ALA A 124 24.21 8.59 3.92
N LEU A 125 25.40 8.73 4.52
CA LEU A 125 25.76 8.00 5.75
C LEU A 125 24.92 8.42 6.97
N LYS A 126 24.46 9.66 7.03
CA LYS A 126 23.63 10.16 8.14
C LYS A 126 22.19 9.66 8.10
N TYR A 127 21.59 9.62 6.91
CA TYR A 127 20.16 9.40 6.75
C TYR A 127 19.80 8.03 6.20
N PHE A 128 20.75 7.34 5.57
CA PHE A 128 20.50 6.07 4.89
C PHE A 128 21.47 5.00 5.40
N ILE A 129 20.91 3.87 5.80
CA ILE A 129 21.67 2.70 6.22
C ILE A 129 21.61 1.66 5.10
N ASN A 130 22.77 1.13 4.71
CA ASN A 130 22.82 0.02 3.76
C ASN A 130 22.50 -1.28 4.50
N ARG A 131 21.29 -1.82 4.30
CA ARG A 131 20.88 -3.12 4.84
C ARG A 131 20.70 -4.10 3.69
N LYS A 132 21.63 -5.06 3.58
CA LYS A 132 21.61 -6.12 2.55
C LYS A 132 21.56 -5.53 1.12
N GLY A 133 22.41 -4.53 0.84
CA GLY A 133 22.53 -3.91 -0.49
C GLY A 133 21.46 -2.87 -0.82
N GLN A 134 20.65 -2.44 0.16
CA GLN A 134 19.60 -1.45 -0.05
C GLN A 134 19.71 -0.30 0.94
N TRP A 135 19.75 0.91 0.41
CA TRP A 135 19.75 2.15 1.18
C TRP A 135 18.37 2.41 1.77
N GLN A 136 18.25 2.25 3.08
CA GLN A 136 17.02 2.46 3.84
C GLN A 136 17.10 3.76 4.62
N PHE A 137 16.13 4.65 4.43
CA PHE A 137 16.02 5.87 5.23
C PHE A 137 15.73 5.51 6.69
N HIS A 138 16.52 6.05 7.61
CA HIS A 138 16.42 5.77 9.03
C HIS A 138 16.67 7.00 9.88
N GLY A 139 16.31 6.89 11.16
CA GLY A 139 16.70 7.82 12.20
C GLY A 139 16.88 7.08 13.52
N TRP A 140 17.52 7.74 14.47
CA TRP A 140 17.76 7.24 15.82
C TRP A 140 17.20 8.23 16.82
N GLN A 141 16.62 7.74 17.91
CA GLN A 141 16.16 8.53 19.05
C GLN A 141 16.45 7.77 20.33
N LYS A 142 17.03 8.43 21.33
CA LYS A 142 17.09 7.89 22.68
C LYS A 142 15.74 8.12 23.37
N VAL A 143 15.07 7.05 23.78
CA VAL A 143 13.76 7.10 24.47
C VAL A 143 13.88 6.27 25.75
N LYS A 144 13.68 6.89 26.92
CA LYS A 144 13.81 6.23 28.24
C LYS A 144 15.13 5.45 28.36
N ASP A 145 16.23 6.10 28.02
CA ASP A 145 17.59 5.54 28.00
C ASP A 145 17.87 4.37 27.04
N MET A 146 16.91 4.01 26.18
CA MET A 146 17.11 3.02 25.12
C MET A 146 17.27 3.69 23.75
N ASP A 147 18.22 3.20 22.96
CA ASP A 147 18.40 3.62 21.57
C ASP A 147 17.34 3.00 20.67
N CYS A 148 16.35 3.81 20.28
CA CYS A 148 15.28 3.42 19.37
C CYS A 148 15.62 3.80 17.94
N GLN A 149 15.69 2.80 17.05
CA GLN A 149 15.86 3.02 15.62
C GLN A 149 14.52 3.08 14.88
N PHE A 150 14.29 4.19 14.18
CA PHE A 150 13.14 4.34 13.29
C PHE A 150 13.56 4.06 11.86
N ASN A 151 12.90 3.09 11.23
CA ASN A 151 13.19 2.68 9.87
C ASN A 151 11.99 2.94 8.95
N LEU A 152 12.26 3.47 7.76
CA LEU A 152 11.23 3.65 6.74
C LEU A 152 10.75 2.29 6.22
N PHE A 153 9.44 2.12 6.15
CA PHE A 153 8.80 0.91 5.66
C PHE A 153 9.16 0.64 4.18
N GLN A 154 9.59 -0.58 3.91
CA GLN A 154 10.06 -1.01 2.59
C GLN A 154 8.91 -1.57 1.77
N ILE A 155 8.15 -0.69 1.11
CA ILE A 155 6.99 -1.09 0.30
C ILE A 155 7.34 -2.10 -0.80
N ALA A 156 8.52 -1.98 -1.41
CA ALA A 156 8.98 -2.92 -2.43
C ALA A 156 9.16 -4.36 -1.91
N LYS A 157 9.37 -4.54 -0.60
CA LYS A 157 9.52 -5.87 0.03
C LYS A 157 8.20 -6.54 0.37
N VAL A 158 7.08 -5.83 0.30
CA VAL A 158 5.77 -6.41 0.61
C VAL A 158 5.49 -7.61 -0.31
N PRO A 159 5.16 -8.79 0.26
CA PRO A 159 4.82 -9.96 -0.52
C PRO A 159 3.40 -9.80 -1.07
N ILE A 160 3.23 -10.25 -2.32
CA ILE A 160 1.92 -10.30 -2.95
C ILE A 160 1.19 -11.52 -2.42
N GLU A 161 0.05 -11.32 -1.77
CA GLU A 161 -0.79 -12.38 -1.22
C GLU A 161 -2.09 -12.46 -2.00
N ARG A 162 -2.35 -13.56 -2.70
CA ARG A 162 -3.58 -13.70 -3.49
C ARG A 162 -4.74 -14.16 -2.62
N HIS A 163 -5.90 -13.55 -2.81
CA HIS A 163 -7.13 -14.08 -2.21
C HIS A 163 -7.58 -15.32 -2.96
N VAL A 164 -7.76 -16.41 -2.23
CA VAL A 164 -8.35 -17.65 -2.76
C VAL A 164 -9.87 -17.51 -2.73
N LYS A 165 -10.53 -17.55 -3.90
CA LYS A 165 -12.00 -17.50 -4.00
C LYS A 165 -12.63 -18.63 -3.16
N ILE A 166 -13.76 -18.35 -2.50
CA ILE A 166 -14.56 -19.40 -1.85
C ILE A 166 -15.24 -20.24 -2.95
N ARG A 167 -15.32 -21.55 -2.76
CA ARG A 167 -16.09 -22.42 -3.67
C ARG A 167 -17.54 -21.94 -3.68
N SER A 168 -18.08 -21.58 -4.84
CA SER A 168 -19.43 -21.00 -4.94
C SER A 168 -20.53 -21.95 -4.46
N ALA A 169 -20.32 -23.26 -4.61
CA ALA A 169 -21.24 -24.28 -4.13
C ALA A 169 -21.12 -24.59 -2.62
N ALA A 170 -20.12 -24.03 -1.92
CA ALA A 170 -19.93 -24.35 -0.50
C ALA A 170 -20.99 -23.67 0.36
N ILE A 171 -21.80 -24.49 1.03
CA ILE A 171 -22.84 -24.05 1.98
C ILE A 171 -22.36 -24.33 3.40
N PRO A 172 -22.50 -23.39 4.36
CA PRO A 172 -22.05 -23.59 5.74
C PRO A 172 -22.64 -24.79 6.48
N PHE A 173 -23.84 -25.22 6.09
CA PHE A 173 -24.62 -26.27 6.75
C PHE A 173 -24.54 -27.63 6.06
N ASP A 174 -23.87 -27.70 4.90
CA ASP A 174 -23.72 -28.94 4.16
C ASP A 174 -22.50 -29.72 4.72
N PRO A 175 -22.69 -30.97 5.21
CA PRO A 175 -21.62 -31.80 5.76
C PRO A 175 -20.44 -31.97 4.79
N GLN A 176 -20.69 -31.99 3.47
CA GLN A 176 -19.64 -32.13 2.45
C GLN A 176 -18.61 -31.01 2.50
N TYR A 177 -18.99 -29.80 2.95
CA TYR A 177 -18.11 -28.63 3.00
C TYR A 177 -17.60 -28.30 4.40
N GLN A 178 -17.97 -29.06 5.42
CA GLN A 178 -17.62 -28.80 6.82
C GLN A 178 -16.09 -28.75 7.03
N GLU A 179 -15.35 -29.74 6.50
CA GLU A 179 -13.89 -29.79 6.61
C GLU A 179 -13.22 -28.62 5.85
N TYR A 180 -13.69 -28.33 4.63
CA TYR A 180 -13.19 -27.21 3.82
C TYR A 180 -13.33 -25.87 4.55
N LEU A 181 -14.49 -25.61 5.15
CA LEU A 181 -14.76 -24.38 5.89
C LEU A 181 -13.99 -24.32 7.21
N ALA A 182 -13.86 -25.44 7.93
CA ALA A 182 -13.05 -25.54 9.14
C ALA A 182 -11.57 -25.20 8.89
N ARG A 183 -10.96 -25.80 7.85
CA ARG A 183 -9.58 -25.51 7.44
C ARG A 183 -9.38 -24.06 6.99
N ARG A 184 -10.41 -23.44 6.42
CA ARG A 184 -10.39 -22.04 6.01
C ARG A 184 -10.57 -21.08 7.19
N LYS A 185 -11.32 -21.47 8.22
CA LYS A 185 -11.51 -20.72 9.48
C LYS A 185 -10.21 -20.69 10.29
N SER A 186 -9.50 -21.80 10.43
CA SER A 186 -8.21 -21.85 11.16
C SER A 186 -7.14 -20.94 10.53
N LYS A 187 -7.06 -20.89 9.19
CA LYS A 187 -6.18 -19.97 8.47
C LYS A 187 -6.53 -18.48 8.65
N ARG A 188 -7.71 -18.15 9.18
CA ARG A 188 -8.20 -16.77 9.32
C ARG A 188 -7.79 -16.10 10.64
N GLN A 189 -7.37 -16.85 11.66
CA GLN A 189 -7.00 -16.32 12.98
C GLN A 189 -5.91 -15.24 12.91
N ALA A 190 -4.98 -15.31 11.94
CA ALA A 190 -3.95 -14.28 11.75
C ALA A 190 -4.47 -12.89 11.30
N ARG A 191 -5.68 -12.79 10.72
CA ARG A 191 -6.23 -11.50 10.23
C ARG A 191 -6.92 -10.68 11.33
N ASN A 192 -7.34 -11.30 12.43
CA ASN A 192 -8.09 -10.68 13.52
C ASN A 192 -7.31 -10.62 14.84
N ALA A 193 -5.97 -10.76 14.82
CA ALA A 193 -5.13 -10.73 16.03
C ALA A 193 -5.15 -9.39 16.80
N TRP A 194 -5.87 -8.38 16.31
CA TRP A 194 -6.19 -7.15 17.07
C TRP A 194 -7.28 -7.36 18.14
N ASN A 195 -7.96 -8.51 18.14
CA ASN A 195 -9.03 -8.86 19.08
C ASN A 195 -8.59 -9.80 20.21
N GLU A 196 -7.31 -10.10 20.36
CA GLU A 196 -6.85 -10.69 21.64
C GLU A 196 -6.66 -9.54 22.63
N PRO A 197 -7.53 -9.38 23.64
CA PRO A 197 -7.18 -8.50 24.75
C PRO A 197 -5.87 -9.04 25.31
N ALA A 198 -4.87 -8.17 25.45
CA ALA A 198 -3.67 -8.52 26.20
C ALA A 198 -4.14 -9.18 27.50
N LEU A 199 -3.65 -10.38 27.80
CA LEU A 199 -3.81 -10.99 29.11
C LEU A 199 -3.24 -9.99 30.11
N THR A 200 -4.10 -9.16 30.69
CA THR A 200 -3.78 -8.38 31.87
C THR A 200 -3.28 -9.37 32.90
N ALA A 201 -2.05 -9.13 33.33
CA ALA A 201 -1.32 -9.94 34.29
C ALA A 201 -2.25 -10.42 35.42
N LEU A 202 -2.29 -11.74 35.61
CA LEU A 202 -2.48 -12.33 36.93
C LEU A 202 -1.18 -12.18 37.71
#